data_AF-A0A107EM06-F1
#
_entry.id   AF-A0A107EM06-F1
#
_cell.length_a   1.000
_cell.length_b   1.000
_cell.length_c   1.000
_cell.angle_alpha   90.00
_cell.angle_beta   90.00
_cell.angle_gamma   90.00
#
_symmetry.space_group_name_H-M   'P 1'
#
loop_
_entity.id
_entity.type
_entity.pdbx_description
1 polymer ?
#
loop_
_entity_poly.entity_id
_entity_poly.type
_entity_poly.pdbx_seq_one_letter_code
_entity_poly.pdbx_strand_id
1 'polypeptide(L)'
;MIAYHGILQNFTALLQFVPIALLLLHDRSLVALSSWSWQLWALQGVSFAAVMAGLVSHVAVASRRRWGRTLGVAVWVALSVAEIMLSSWIMVLIGLPLGIVALALMYNRLSNDYLSLPRAAKGPQVRRCASFGLLAVSSALHYWAIAFATMRTGAFAYMLPNGRPMDLLVAAAVALVLGAAVAPGGQRAWRCGMSLMTSAVAMSSMLLGYVAVATPLVRYMPHEYQRIAIPWQPITLYAVVTFCIAWVLIRATKPPKVNDREPWSIPDVSADADARRRETTS
;
A
#
# COMPACT_ATOMS: atom_id res chain seq x y z
N MET A 1 9.93 9.24 1.20
CA MET A 1 8.85 9.05 0.20
C MET A 1 8.53 7.57 0.03
N ILE A 2 9.51 6.74 -0.34
CA ILE A 2 9.37 5.29 -0.57
C ILE A 2 8.79 4.54 0.64
N ALA A 3 9.22 4.87 1.87
CA ALA A 3 8.68 4.24 3.07
C ALA A 3 7.17 4.46 3.26
N TYR A 4 6.66 5.67 3.01
CA TYR A 4 5.22 5.96 3.16
C TYR A 4 4.37 5.29 2.08
N HIS A 5 4.90 5.21 0.84
CA HIS A 5 4.27 4.41 -0.21
C HIS A 5 4.24 2.93 0.17
N GLY A 6 5.34 2.39 0.70
CA GLY A 6 5.42 1.00 1.17
C GLY A 6 4.45 0.70 2.32
N ILE A 7 4.29 1.60 3.30
CA ILE A 7 3.27 1.45 4.36
C ILE A 7 1.88 1.44 3.72
N LEU A 8 1.62 2.31 2.74
CA LEU A 8 0.29 2.47 2.14
C LEU A 8 -0.07 1.23 1.31
N GLN A 9 0.90 0.71 0.57
CA GLN A 9 0.79 -0.51 -0.21
C GLN A 9 0.59 -1.74 0.69
N ASN A 10 1.37 -1.91 1.76
CA ASN A 10 1.20 -3.04 2.67
C ASN A 10 -0.12 -2.97 3.45
N PHE A 11 -0.55 -1.78 3.88
CA PHE A 11 -1.86 -1.62 4.52
C PHE A 11 -3.01 -1.91 3.54
N THR A 12 -2.88 -1.47 2.29
CA THR A 12 -3.84 -1.82 1.22
C THR A 12 -3.86 -3.33 0.99
N ALA A 13 -2.70 -4.00 0.97
CA ALA A 13 -2.61 -5.45 0.83
C ALA A 13 -3.21 -6.19 2.03
N LEU A 14 -3.05 -5.70 3.27
CA LEU A 14 -3.72 -6.27 4.44
C LEU A 14 -5.25 -6.21 4.30
N LEU A 15 -5.76 -5.07 3.80
CA LEU A 15 -7.19 -4.94 3.54
C LEU A 15 -7.65 -6.00 2.54
N GLN A 16 -6.85 -6.39 1.54
CA GLN A 16 -7.23 -7.47 0.60
C GLN A 16 -7.54 -8.83 1.27
N PHE A 17 -7.13 -9.07 2.52
CA PHE A 17 -7.50 -10.26 3.29
C PHE A 17 -8.85 -10.14 4.04
N VAL A 18 -9.43 -8.94 4.14
CA VAL A 18 -10.74 -8.72 4.79
C VAL A 18 -11.84 -9.57 4.17
N PRO A 19 -11.97 -9.68 2.84
CA PRO A 19 -12.91 -10.61 2.23
C PRO A 19 -12.68 -12.06 2.72
N ILE A 20 -11.44 -12.55 2.70
CA ILE A 20 -11.11 -13.92 3.17
C ILE A 20 -11.53 -14.12 4.63
N ALA A 21 -11.28 -13.14 5.50
CA ALA A 21 -11.72 -13.17 6.89
C ALA A 21 -13.25 -13.18 7.03
N LEU A 22 -13.97 -12.39 6.24
CA LEU A 22 -15.45 -12.39 6.22
C LEU A 22 -16.01 -13.72 5.72
N LEU A 23 -15.38 -14.37 4.75
CA LEU A 23 -15.74 -15.72 4.32
C LEU A 23 -15.55 -16.74 5.44
N LEU A 24 -14.41 -16.72 6.13
CA LEU A 24 -14.12 -17.62 7.25
C LEU A 24 -15.16 -17.52 8.37
N LEU A 25 -15.74 -16.33 8.57
CA LEU A 25 -16.74 -16.06 9.61
C LEU A 25 -18.18 -16.38 9.18
N HIS A 26 -18.41 -16.75 7.91
CA HIS A 26 -19.77 -16.98 7.40
C HIS A 26 -20.10 -18.49 7.33
N ASP A 27 -21.14 -18.94 8.03
CA ASP A 27 -21.48 -20.37 8.20
C ASP A 27 -21.66 -21.16 6.88
N ARG A 28 -21.99 -20.48 5.76
CA ARG A 28 -22.15 -21.09 4.44
C ARG A 28 -20.83 -21.30 3.67
N SER A 29 -19.69 -20.91 4.23
CA SER A 29 -18.40 -20.88 3.52
C SER A 29 -17.61 -22.20 3.55
N LEU A 30 -17.98 -23.16 4.42
CA LEU A 30 -17.26 -24.42 4.57
C LEU A 30 -17.14 -25.19 3.24
N VAL A 31 -18.17 -25.16 2.40
CA VAL A 31 -18.15 -25.82 1.08
C VAL A 31 -17.20 -25.12 0.12
N ALA A 32 -17.17 -23.78 0.09
CA ALA A 32 -16.25 -23.02 -0.75
C ALA A 32 -14.79 -23.17 -0.30
N LEU A 33 -14.55 -23.17 1.01
CA LEU A 33 -13.22 -23.30 1.61
C LEU A 33 -12.67 -24.73 1.55
N SER A 34 -13.54 -25.74 1.61
CA SER A 34 -13.15 -27.16 1.46
C SER A 34 -12.59 -27.49 0.07
N SER A 35 -12.87 -26.65 -0.93
CA SER A 35 -12.37 -26.83 -2.30
C SER A 35 -10.96 -26.29 -2.51
N TRP A 36 -10.38 -25.58 -1.54
CA TRP A 36 -9.05 -25.01 -1.64
C TRP A 36 -8.00 -26.02 -1.19
N SER A 37 -6.94 -26.23 -1.99
CA SER A 37 -5.80 -27.01 -1.57
C SER A 37 -5.09 -26.42 -0.35
N TRP A 38 -4.38 -27.27 0.37
CA TRP A 38 -3.50 -26.83 1.47
C TRP A 38 -2.45 -25.82 0.99
N GLN A 39 -2.01 -25.91 -0.27
CA GLN A 39 -1.03 -25.03 -0.89
C GLN A 39 -1.55 -23.60 -1.00
N LEU A 40 -2.81 -23.42 -1.40
CA LEU A 40 -3.46 -22.11 -1.41
C LEU A 40 -3.57 -21.52 -0.01
N TRP A 41 -3.96 -22.34 0.98
CA TRP A 41 -4.02 -21.90 2.37
C TRP A 41 -2.65 -21.46 2.91
N ALA A 42 -1.60 -22.25 2.63
CA ALA A 42 -0.23 -21.89 2.99
C ALA A 42 0.20 -20.59 2.29
N LEU A 43 -0.15 -20.41 1.01
CA LEU A 43 0.18 -19.21 0.26
C LEU A 43 -0.52 -17.96 0.82
N GLN A 44 -1.79 -18.07 1.23
CA GLN A 44 -2.49 -16.97 1.92
C GLN A 44 -1.83 -16.64 3.26
N GLY A 45 -1.49 -17.65 4.06
CA GLY A 45 -0.85 -17.47 5.36
C GLY A 45 0.52 -16.81 5.26
N VAL A 46 1.37 -17.31 4.35
CA VAL A 46 2.70 -16.74 4.10
C VAL A 46 2.59 -15.32 3.53
N SER A 47 1.67 -15.08 2.60
CA SER A 47 1.44 -13.74 2.03
C SER A 47 1.00 -12.75 3.12
N PHE A 48 0.08 -13.15 3.99
CA PHE A 48 -0.37 -12.33 5.11
C PHE A 48 0.79 -11.99 6.06
N ALA A 49 1.59 -12.99 6.44
CA ALA A 49 2.75 -12.79 7.30
C ALA A 49 3.80 -11.87 6.65
N ALA A 50 4.04 -12.02 5.34
CA ALA A 50 4.96 -11.19 4.58
C ALA A 50 4.49 -9.74 4.50
N VAL A 51 3.19 -9.49 4.29
CA VAL A 51 2.63 -8.14 4.28
C VAL A 51 2.73 -7.48 5.66
N MET A 52 2.48 -8.22 6.75
CA MET A 52 2.67 -7.72 8.12
C MET A 52 4.13 -7.36 8.39
N ALA A 53 5.07 -8.24 8.03
CA ALA A 53 6.50 -8.00 8.22
C ALA A 53 7.01 -6.85 7.31
N GLY A 54 6.47 -6.73 6.09
CA GLY A 54 6.71 -5.62 5.17
C GLY A 54 6.21 -4.29 5.73
N LEU A 55 5.03 -4.28 6.35
CA LEU A 55 4.50 -3.10 7.05
C LEU A 55 5.45 -2.66 8.17
N VAL A 56 5.88 -3.60 9.03
CA VAL A 56 6.84 -3.34 10.11
C VAL A 56 8.17 -2.79 9.56
N SER A 57 8.67 -3.38 8.47
CA SER A 57 9.86 -2.92 7.75
C SER A 57 9.71 -1.45 7.31
N HIS A 58 8.64 -1.10 6.61
CA HIS A 58 8.46 0.26 6.13
C HIS A 58 8.17 1.28 7.23
N VAL A 59 7.49 0.88 8.32
CA VAL A 59 7.32 1.71 9.52
C VAL A 59 8.68 1.96 10.19
N ALA A 60 9.53 0.94 10.27
CA ALA A 60 10.89 1.08 10.78
C ALA A 60 11.72 2.04 9.90
N VAL A 61 11.66 1.92 8.57
CA VAL A 61 12.33 2.85 7.64
C VAL A 61 11.75 4.27 7.76
N ALA A 62 10.44 4.43 7.89
CA ALA A 62 9.80 5.74 8.11
C ALA A 62 10.28 6.39 9.42
N SER A 63 10.48 5.57 10.45
CA SER A 63 11.05 5.92 11.76
C SER A 63 12.58 6.08 11.73
N ARG A 64 13.19 6.08 10.54
CA ARG A 64 14.64 6.21 10.31
C ARG A 64 15.49 5.08 10.94
N ARG A 65 14.92 3.89 11.08
CA ARG A 65 15.65 2.70 11.56
C ARG A 65 16.25 1.94 10.38
N ARG A 66 17.58 1.79 10.36
CA ARG A 66 18.32 1.12 9.27
C ARG A 66 17.96 -0.35 9.09
N TRP A 67 17.67 -1.06 10.19
CA TRP A 67 17.26 -2.47 10.14
C TRP A 67 15.94 -2.69 9.40
N GLY A 68 15.10 -1.65 9.25
CA GLY A 68 13.87 -1.76 8.47
C GLY A 68 14.15 -2.22 7.04
N ARG A 69 15.25 -1.76 6.43
CA ARG A 69 15.64 -2.18 5.07
C ARG A 69 16.05 -3.64 5.00
N THR A 70 16.86 -4.10 5.96
CA THR A 70 17.33 -5.49 6.01
C THR A 70 16.15 -6.44 6.24
N LEU A 71 15.20 -6.05 7.09
CA LEU A 71 13.95 -6.79 7.25
C LEU A 71 13.16 -6.85 5.93
N GLY A 72 13.03 -5.72 5.22
CA GLY A 72 12.30 -5.67 3.95
C GLY A 72 12.89 -6.60 2.88
N VAL A 73 14.22 -6.63 2.76
CA VAL A 73 14.92 -7.57 1.88
C VAL A 73 14.69 -9.01 2.32
N ALA A 74 14.87 -9.31 3.60
CA ALA A 74 14.69 -10.67 4.14
C ALA A 74 13.27 -11.20 3.92
N VAL A 75 12.26 -10.36 4.13
CA VAL A 75 10.85 -10.70 3.89
C VAL A 75 10.59 -10.98 2.42
N TRP A 76 11.12 -10.15 1.50
CA TRP A 76 10.94 -10.35 0.07
C TRP A 76 11.60 -11.65 -0.42
N VAL A 77 12.80 -11.96 0.07
CA VAL A 77 13.49 -13.22 -0.23
C VAL A 77 12.71 -14.41 0.34
N ALA A 78 12.31 -14.35 1.61
CA ALA A 78 11.56 -15.43 2.25
C ALA A 78 10.22 -15.70 1.56
N LEU A 79 9.49 -14.64 1.18
CA LEU A 79 8.24 -14.77 0.40
C LEU A 79 8.50 -15.42 -0.96
N SER A 80 9.53 -14.97 -1.68
CA SER A 80 9.87 -15.54 -2.99
C SER A 80 10.23 -17.02 -2.90
N VAL A 81 10.99 -17.42 -1.88
CA VAL A 81 11.33 -18.83 -1.64
C VAL A 81 10.07 -19.65 -1.32
N ALA A 82 9.21 -19.13 -0.45
CA ALA A 82 7.98 -19.82 -0.09
C ALA A 82 7.03 -19.98 -1.29
N GLU A 83 6.88 -18.95 -2.13
CA GLU A 83 6.09 -19.03 -3.35
C GLU A 83 6.65 -20.05 -4.35
N ILE A 84 7.98 -20.15 -4.48
CA ILE A 84 8.62 -21.20 -5.29
C ILE A 84 8.31 -22.59 -4.73
N MET A 85 8.46 -22.79 -3.41
CA MET A 85 8.19 -24.06 -2.75
C MET A 85 6.71 -24.48 -2.86
N LEU A 86 5.80 -23.50 -2.92
CA LEU A 86 4.35 -23.70 -3.10
C LEU A 86 3.94 -23.73 -4.58
N SER A 87 4.86 -24.01 -5.51
CA SER A 87 4.60 -24.18 -6.95
C SER A 87 4.04 -22.94 -7.66
N SER A 88 4.28 -21.74 -7.11
CA SER A 88 3.85 -20.45 -7.66
C SER A 88 5.01 -19.66 -8.29
N TRP A 89 6.00 -20.36 -8.86
CA TRP A 89 7.25 -19.78 -9.38
C TRP A 89 7.04 -18.72 -10.48
N ILE A 90 5.96 -18.81 -11.27
CA ILE A 90 5.65 -17.82 -12.31
C ILE A 90 5.32 -16.46 -11.68
N MET A 91 4.63 -16.43 -10.54
CA MET A 91 4.34 -15.19 -9.83
C MET A 91 5.62 -14.53 -9.34
N VAL A 92 6.58 -15.32 -8.86
CA VAL A 92 7.90 -14.83 -8.46
C VAL A 92 8.64 -14.21 -9.64
N LEU A 93 8.66 -14.86 -10.81
CA LEU A 93 9.32 -14.32 -11.99
C LEU A 93 8.71 -12.99 -12.46
N ILE A 94 7.38 -12.87 -12.40
CA ILE A 94 6.67 -11.64 -12.76
C ILE A 94 6.94 -10.54 -11.72
N GLY A 95 6.99 -10.90 -10.44
CA GLY A 95 7.25 -9.97 -9.33
C GLY A 95 8.72 -9.54 -9.21
N LEU A 96 9.66 -10.31 -9.77
CA LEU A 96 11.09 -10.11 -9.59
C LEU A 96 11.60 -8.76 -10.11
N PRO A 97 11.26 -8.30 -11.34
CA PRO A 97 11.61 -6.97 -11.80
C PRO A 97 11.09 -5.85 -10.89
N LEU A 98 9.85 -5.98 -10.41
CA LEU A 98 9.23 -5.01 -9.51
C LEU A 98 9.95 -4.97 -8.15
N GLY A 99 10.28 -6.14 -7.62
CA GLY A 99 11.05 -6.29 -6.39
C GLY A 99 12.44 -5.65 -6.49
N ILE A 100 13.16 -5.91 -7.57
CA ILE A 100 14.48 -5.31 -7.83
C ILE A 100 14.39 -3.79 -7.89
N VAL A 101 13.40 -3.23 -8.62
CA VAL A 101 13.21 -1.78 -8.69
C VAL A 101 12.89 -1.19 -7.31
N ALA A 102 12.02 -1.84 -6.53
CA ALA A 102 11.69 -1.39 -5.18
C ALA A 102 12.91 -1.41 -4.25
N LEU A 103 13.74 -2.46 -4.32
CA LEU A 103 14.97 -2.56 -3.54
C LEU A 103 16.01 -1.52 -3.99
N ALA A 104 16.20 -1.33 -5.29
CA ALA A 104 17.11 -0.32 -5.82
C ALA A 104 16.71 1.10 -5.37
N LEU A 105 15.41 1.42 -5.42
CA LEU A 105 14.88 2.66 -4.89
C LEU A 105 15.09 2.77 -3.38
N MET A 106 14.86 1.69 -2.63
CA MET A 106 15.05 1.66 -1.19
C MET A 106 16.50 1.88 -0.79
N TYR A 107 17.49 1.43 -1.58
CA TYR A 107 18.93 1.58 -1.31
C TYR A 107 19.59 2.77 -2.03
N ASN A 108 18.83 3.57 -2.78
CA ASN A 108 19.36 4.75 -3.46
C ASN A 108 19.95 5.78 -2.47
N ARG A 109 20.90 6.59 -2.94
CA ARG A 109 21.61 7.66 -2.22
C ARG A 109 20.66 8.57 -1.45
N LEU A 110 19.57 9.02 -2.07
CA LEU A 110 18.53 9.84 -1.44
C LEU A 110 17.91 9.19 -0.20
N SER A 111 17.75 7.87 -0.20
CA SER A 111 17.23 7.15 0.95
C SER A 111 18.32 6.90 2.01
N ASN A 112 19.60 6.81 1.64
CA ASN A 112 20.70 6.76 2.58
C ASN A 112 20.83 8.08 3.35
N ASP A 113 20.77 9.20 2.63
CA ASP A 113 20.82 10.54 3.20
C ASP A 113 19.63 10.81 4.13
N TYR A 114 18.46 10.23 3.84
CA TYR A 114 17.31 10.32 4.74
C TYR A 114 17.50 9.55 6.06
N LEU A 115 18.17 8.39 6.01
CA LEU A 115 18.40 7.52 7.18
C LEU A 115 19.60 7.96 8.02
N SER A 116 20.48 8.83 7.52
CA SER A 116 21.58 9.41 8.28
C SER A 116 21.15 10.60 9.15
N LEU A 117 19.99 11.21 8.85
CA LEU A 117 19.44 12.31 9.64
C LEU A 117 19.08 11.86 11.08
N PRO A 118 19.30 12.71 12.10
CA PRO A 118 18.91 12.43 13.48
C PRO A 118 17.45 12.02 13.59
N ARG A 119 17.11 11.16 14.55
CA ARG A 119 15.72 10.74 14.76
C ARG A 119 14.84 11.97 14.93
N ALA A 120 13.86 12.12 14.06
CA ALA A 120 12.87 13.15 14.25
C ALA A 120 11.98 12.73 15.43
N ALA A 121 12.17 13.37 16.59
CA ALA A 121 11.12 13.39 17.60
C ALA A 121 9.91 14.10 16.95
N LYS A 122 8.94 13.30 16.50
CA LYS A 122 7.64 13.79 16.04
C LYS A 122 6.61 13.02 16.85
N GLY A 123 5.94 13.74 17.75
CA GLY A 123 4.82 13.20 18.51
C GLY A 123 3.67 12.75 17.61
N PRO A 124 2.72 11.98 18.16
CA PRO A 124 1.63 11.38 17.40
C PRO A 124 0.69 12.47 16.89
N GLN A 125 0.74 12.76 15.59
CA GLN A 125 -0.32 13.51 14.92
C GLN A 125 -1.40 12.53 14.50
N VAL A 126 -2.38 12.27 15.38
CA VAL A 126 -3.59 11.47 15.11
C VAL A 126 -4.20 11.84 13.76
N ARG A 127 -4.21 13.12 13.41
CA ARG A 127 -4.65 13.65 12.11
C ARG A 127 -3.89 13.06 10.91
N ARG A 128 -2.56 12.86 11.02
CA ARG A 128 -1.76 12.23 9.95
C ARG A 128 -2.08 10.74 9.83
N CYS A 129 -2.28 10.05 10.95
CA CYS A 129 -2.69 8.65 10.94
C CYS A 129 -4.09 8.47 10.33
N ALA A 130 -5.06 9.30 10.71
CA ALA A 130 -6.42 9.28 10.17
C ALA A 130 -6.43 9.55 8.66
N SER A 131 -5.72 10.59 8.20
CA SER A 131 -5.54 10.88 6.77
C SER A 131 -4.91 9.70 6.02
N PHE A 132 -3.89 9.08 6.59
CA PHE A 132 -3.22 7.94 5.99
C PHE A 132 -4.12 6.70 5.91
N GLY A 133 -4.84 6.39 6.98
CA GLY A 133 -5.81 5.29 7.02
C GLY A 133 -6.92 5.46 5.99
N LEU A 134 -7.51 6.66 5.88
CA LEU A 134 -8.55 6.96 4.90
C LEU A 134 -8.06 6.82 3.46
N LEU A 135 -6.84 7.26 3.17
CA LEU A 135 -6.22 7.09 1.84
C LEU A 135 -5.93 5.62 1.54
N ALA A 136 -5.52 4.84 2.55
CA ALA A 136 -5.30 3.41 2.39
C ALA A 136 -6.62 2.66 2.14
N VAL A 137 -7.66 3.00 2.89
CA VAL A 137 -9.03 2.49 2.69
C VAL A 137 -9.53 2.84 1.30
N SER A 138 -9.38 4.09 0.86
CA SER A 138 -9.71 4.48 -0.52
C SER A 138 -9.00 3.59 -1.53
N SER A 139 -7.69 3.34 -1.33
CA SER A 139 -6.91 2.54 -2.27
C SER A 139 -7.36 1.07 -2.32
N ALA A 140 -7.69 0.51 -1.16
CA ALA A 140 -8.26 -0.84 -1.06
C ALA A 140 -9.65 -0.93 -1.68
N LEU A 141 -10.51 0.07 -1.47
CA LEU A 141 -11.85 0.12 -2.07
C LEU A 141 -11.79 0.25 -3.59
N HIS A 142 -10.86 1.06 -4.13
CA HIS A 142 -10.58 1.12 -5.57
C HIS A 142 -10.19 -0.26 -6.10
N TYR A 143 -9.27 -0.94 -5.41
CA TYR A 143 -8.85 -2.29 -5.77
C TYR A 143 -10.01 -3.31 -5.70
N TRP A 144 -10.79 -3.32 -4.62
CA TRP A 144 -11.92 -4.24 -4.47
C TRP A 144 -13.04 -3.97 -5.45
N ALA A 145 -13.36 -2.70 -5.76
CA ALA A 145 -14.39 -2.37 -6.73
C ALA A 145 -14.09 -2.99 -8.09
N ILE A 146 -12.83 -2.92 -8.51
CA ILE A 146 -12.35 -3.52 -9.75
C ILE A 146 -12.29 -5.05 -9.63
N ALA A 147 -11.72 -5.60 -8.56
CA ALA A 147 -11.71 -7.05 -8.34
C ALA A 147 -13.13 -7.64 -8.36
N PHE A 148 -14.09 -6.99 -7.69
CA PHE A 148 -15.50 -7.38 -7.65
C PHE A 148 -16.18 -7.28 -9.02
N ALA A 149 -15.92 -6.21 -9.79
CA ALA A 149 -16.44 -6.07 -11.15
C ALA A 149 -15.92 -7.17 -12.09
N THR A 150 -14.71 -7.66 -11.85
CA THR A 150 -14.00 -8.61 -12.72
C THR A 150 -14.27 -10.07 -12.37
N MET A 151 -14.38 -10.39 -11.08
CA MET A 151 -14.65 -11.72 -10.56
C MET A 151 -16.15 -11.88 -10.27
N ARG A 152 -17.02 -11.57 -11.24
CA ARG A 152 -18.49 -11.73 -11.13
C ARG A 152 -18.95 -13.12 -10.65
N THR A 153 -18.02 -14.07 -10.49
CA THR A 153 -18.15 -15.41 -9.96
C THR A 153 -17.09 -15.69 -8.89
N GLY A 154 -17.46 -16.36 -7.79
CA GLY A 154 -16.53 -16.83 -6.74
C GLY A 154 -16.77 -16.21 -5.36
N ALA A 155 -15.73 -16.19 -4.52
CA ALA A 155 -15.73 -15.72 -3.13
C ALA A 155 -16.43 -14.35 -2.92
N PHE A 156 -16.21 -13.40 -3.83
CA PHE A 156 -16.78 -12.06 -3.77
C PHE A 156 -18.29 -12.03 -4.02
N ALA A 157 -18.80 -12.87 -4.92
CA ALA A 157 -20.24 -13.01 -5.17
C ALA A 157 -20.99 -13.59 -3.95
N TYR A 158 -20.32 -14.42 -3.15
CA TYR A 158 -20.87 -14.95 -1.89
C TYR A 158 -20.92 -13.91 -0.78
N MET A 159 -19.94 -13.00 -0.70
CA MET A 159 -19.89 -11.98 0.35
C MET A 159 -20.80 -10.78 0.09
N LEU A 160 -20.99 -10.40 -1.17
CA LEU A 160 -21.79 -9.25 -1.57
C LEU A 160 -22.78 -9.66 -2.68
N PRO A 161 -23.75 -10.54 -2.37
CA PRO A 161 -24.68 -11.09 -3.37
C PRO A 161 -25.50 -10.02 -4.10
N ASN A 162 -25.74 -8.87 -3.46
CA ASN A 162 -26.44 -7.71 -4.02
C ASN A 162 -25.57 -6.46 -4.16
N GLY A 163 -24.26 -6.57 -3.87
CA GLY A 163 -23.36 -5.42 -3.90
C GLY A 163 -23.13 -4.93 -5.33
N ARG A 164 -23.10 -3.61 -5.54
CA ARG A 164 -22.70 -3.03 -6.83
C ARG A 164 -21.25 -2.56 -6.73
N PRO A 165 -20.37 -2.87 -7.70
CA PRO A 165 -18.99 -2.36 -7.69
C PRO A 165 -18.93 -0.83 -7.68
N MET A 166 -19.96 -0.18 -8.21
CA MET A 166 -20.11 1.28 -8.19
C MET A 166 -20.23 1.84 -6.77
N ASP A 167 -20.87 1.13 -5.84
CA ASP A 167 -21.01 1.60 -4.46
C ASP A 167 -19.65 1.64 -3.76
N LEU A 168 -18.77 0.67 -4.08
CA LEU A 168 -17.38 0.65 -3.61
C LEU A 168 -16.56 1.80 -4.20
N LEU A 169 -16.77 2.16 -5.48
CA LEU A 169 -16.11 3.33 -6.09
C LEU A 169 -16.56 4.65 -5.45
N VAL A 170 -17.85 4.80 -5.17
CA VAL A 170 -18.40 5.97 -4.47
C VAL A 170 -17.79 6.07 -3.07
N ALA A 171 -17.79 4.97 -2.31
CA ALA A 171 -17.15 4.93 -1.00
C ALA A 171 -15.65 5.25 -1.07
N ALA A 172 -14.97 4.77 -2.11
CA ALA A 172 -13.56 5.05 -2.33
C ALA A 172 -13.30 6.53 -2.60
N ALA A 173 -14.13 7.18 -3.44
CA ALA A 173 -14.05 8.61 -3.70
C ALA A 173 -14.31 9.43 -2.43
N VAL A 174 -15.30 9.05 -1.62
CA VAL A 174 -15.59 9.70 -0.33
C VAL A 174 -14.39 9.56 0.62
N ALA A 175 -13.84 8.36 0.77
CA ALA A 175 -12.67 8.11 1.61
C ALA A 175 -11.44 8.91 1.16
N LEU A 176 -11.25 9.05 -0.16
CA LEU A 176 -10.18 9.84 -0.76
C LEU A 176 -10.33 11.34 -0.46
N VAL A 177 -11.55 11.89 -0.63
CA VAL A 177 -11.85 13.29 -0.34
C VAL A 177 -11.67 13.58 1.15
N LEU A 178 -12.21 12.72 2.04
CA LEU A 178 -12.04 12.85 3.49
C LEU A 178 -10.56 12.73 3.89
N GLY A 179 -9.84 11.74 3.35
CA GLY A 179 -8.41 11.55 3.60
C GLY A 179 -7.55 12.73 3.17
N ALA A 180 -7.92 13.37 2.05
CA ALA A 180 -7.30 14.60 1.55
C ALA A 180 -7.69 15.84 2.38
N ALA A 181 -8.93 15.95 2.84
CA ALA A 181 -9.40 17.07 3.68
C ALA A 181 -8.69 17.09 5.04
N VAL A 182 -8.52 15.92 5.65
CA VAL A 182 -7.85 15.72 6.95
C VAL A 182 -6.33 15.89 6.81
N ALA A 183 -5.76 15.77 5.61
CA ALA A 183 -4.34 16.00 5.38
C ALA A 183 -3.92 17.45 5.70
N PRO A 184 -2.67 17.66 6.17
CA PRO A 184 -2.13 19.00 6.39
C PRO A 184 -2.19 19.87 5.13
N GLY A 185 -2.48 21.16 5.35
CA GLY A 185 -2.49 22.19 4.31
C GLY A 185 -1.19 22.17 3.50
N GLY A 186 -1.29 22.33 2.19
CA GLY A 186 -0.15 22.24 1.26
C GLY A 186 0.27 20.83 0.85
N GLN A 187 -0.24 19.76 1.49
CA GLN A 187 0.12 18.36 1.15
C GLN A 187 -1.06 17.52 0.61
N ARG A 188 -2.26 18.12 0.52
CA ARG A 188 -3.51 17.39 0.23
C ARG A 188 -3.49 16.70 -1.14
N ALA A 189 -3.26 17.46 -2.20
CA ALA A 189 -3.21 16.94 -3.56
C ALA A 189 -2.04 15.97 -3.78
N TRP A 190 -0.89 16.20 -3.13
CA TRP A 190 0.23 15.28 -3.16
C TRP A 190 -0.10 13.92 -2.52
N ARG A 191 -0.73 13.91 -1.33
CA ARG A 191 -1.15 12.67 -0.65
C ARG A 191 -2.26 11.94 -1.40
N CYS A 192 -3.19 12.68 -1.99
CA CYS A 192 -4.20 12.15 -2.88
C CYS A 192 -3.56 11.45 -4.09
N GLY A 193 -2.62 12.11 -4.77
CA GLY A 193 -1.88 11.53 -5.89
C GLY A 193 -1.12 10.26 -5.49
N MET A 194 -0.47 10.26 -4.32
CA MET A 194 0.20 9.07 -3.78
C MET A 194 -0.77 7.89 -3.55
N SER A 195 -1.99 8.14 -3.07
CA SER A 195 -3.02 7.12 -2.87
C SER A 195 -3.57 6.55 -4.18
N LEU A 196 -3.80 7.41 -5.18
CA LEU A 196 -4.19 6.95 -6.50
C LEU A 196 -3.06 6.17 -7.17
N MET A 197 -1.81 6.59 -6.97
CA MET A 197 -0.63 5.86 -7.46
C MET A 197 -0.54 4.47 -6.84
N THR A 198 -0.74 4.34 -5.53
CA THR A 198 -0.76 3.01 -4.88
C THR A 198 -1.90 2.14 -5.40
N SER A 199 -3.06 2.73 -5.68
CA SER A 199 -4.20 2.02 -6.26
C SER A 199 -3.86 1.52 -7.67
N ALA A 200 -3.30 2.39 -8.52
CA ALA A 200 -2.91 2.05 -9.88
C ALA A 200 -1.81 0.98 -9.93
N VAL A 201 -0.82 1.07 -9.04
CA VAL A 201 0.24 0.06 -8.89
C VAL A 201 -0.37 -1.28 -8.46
N ALA A 202 -1.27 -1.29 -7.46
CA ALA A 202 -1.94 -2.51 -7.01
C ALA A 202 -2.78 -3.17 -8.11
N MET A 203 -3.51 -2.38 -8.89
CA MET A 203 -4.26 -2.87 -10.06
C MET A 203 -3.34 -3.40 -11.15
N SER A 204 -2.22 -2.72 -11.40
CA SER A 204 -1.23 -3.14 -12.39
C SER A 204 -0.54 -4.44 -11.98
N SER A 205 -0.21 -4.62 -10.70
CA SER A 205 0.33 -5.88 -10.18
C SER A 205 -0.67 -7.02 -10.26
N MET A 206 -1.96 -6.75 -10.01
CA MET A 206 -3.04 -7.72 -10.18
C MET A 206 -3.18 -8.12 -11.66
N LEU A 207 -3.18 -7.16 -12.59
CA LEU A 207 -3.15 -7.44 -14.03
C LEU A 207 -1.94 -8.29 -14.42
N LEU A 208 -0.74 -7.94 -13.94
CA LEU A 208 0.48 -8.72 -14.17
C LEU A 208 0.35 -10.16 -13.67
N GLY A 209 -0.17 -10.37 -12.46
CA GLY A 209 -0.44 -11.70 -11.92
C GLY A 209 -1.43 -12.49 -12.79
N TYR A 210 -2.44 -11.82 -13.35
CA TYR A 210 -3.37 -12.45 -14.27
C TYR A 210 -2.80 -12.76 -15.64
N VAL A 211 -1.70 -12.14 -16.07
CA VAL A 211 -1.07 -12.51 -17.35
C VAL A 211 -0.69 -13.99 -17.32
N ALA A 212 -0.17 -14.47 -16.19
CA ALA A 212 0.19 -15.87 -16.03
C ALA A 212 -1.01 -16.83 -16.08
N VAL A 213 -2.21 -16.34 -15.73
CA VAL A 213 -3.45 -17.10 -15.70
C VAL A 213 -4.20 -17.04 -17.04
N ALA A 214 -4.09 -15.94 -17.77
CA ALA A 214 -4.78 -15.70 -19.04
C ALA A 214 -4.00 -16.16 -20.28
N THR A 215 -2.75 -16.58 -20.12
CA THR A 215 -1.89 -17.08 -21.20
C THR A 215 -1.74 -18.60 -21.11
N PRO A 216 -1.18 -19.28 -22.13
CA PRO A 216 -0.86 -20.71 -22.05
C PRO A 216 0.08 -21.09 -20.89
N LEU A 217 0.66 -20.12 -20.18
CA LEU A 217 1.40 -20.32 -18.94
C LEU A 217 0.54 -20.93 -17.82
N VAL A 218 -0.79 -20.81 -17.88
CA VAL A 218 -1.73 -21.38 -16.90
C VAL A 218 -1.62 -22.91 -16.76
N ARG A 219 -1.07 -23.60 -17.78
CA ARG A 219 -0.79 -25.04 -17.75
C ARG A 219 0.26 -25.43 -16.71
N TYR A 220 1.06 -24.47 -16.25
CA TYR A 220 2.10 -24.64 -15.24
C TYR A 220 1.68 -24.10 -13.86
N MET A 221 0.46 -23.55 -13.74
CA MET A 221 -0.13 -23.12 -12.47
C MET A 221 -0.93 -24.26 -11.82
N PRO A 222 -1.14 -24.24 -10.49
CA PRO A 222 -2.07 -25.15 -9.82
C PRO A 222 -3.47 -25.11 -10.46
N HIS A 223 -4.15 -26.26 -10.49
CA HIS A 223 -5.40 -26.45 -11.23
C HIS A 223 -6.52 -25.46 -10.84
N GLU A 224 -6.46 -24.91 -9.63
CA GLU A 224 -7.40 -23.93 -9.10
C GLU A 224 -7.34 -22.57 -9.82
N TYR A 225 -6.21 -22.25 -10.47
CA TYR A 225 -6.03 -21.00 -11.20
C TYR A 225 -6.62 -21.04 -12.63
N GLN A 226 -6.98 -22.22 -13.16
CA GLN A 226 -7.37 -22.40 -14.57
C GLN A 226 -8.80 -21.94 -14.93
N ARG A 227 -9.58 -21.38 -13.99
CA ARG A 227 -11.04 -21.16 -14.15
C ARG A 227 -11.50 -19.70 -14.11
N ILE A 228 -10.65 -18.72 -14.42
CA ILE A 228 -11.01 -17.30 -14.27
C ILE A 228 -10.89 -16.56 -15.61
N ALA A 229 -12.03 -16.22 -16.22
CA ALA A 229 -12.08 -15.29 -17.34
C ALA A 229 -12.13 -13.85 -16.82
N ILE A 230 -11.16 -13.02 -17.21
CA ILE A 230 -10.97 -11.68 -16.63
C ILE A 230 -11.20 -10.63 -17.71
N PRO A 231 -12.08 -9.64 -17.50
CA PRO A 231 -12.29 -8.57 -18.46
C PRO A 231 -11.11 -7.57 -18.42
N TRP A 232 -10.08 -7.84 -19.23
CA TRP A 232 -8.82 -7.08 -19.26
C TRP A 232 -8.97 -5.59 -19.62
N GLN A 233 -9.71 -5.29 -20.69
CA GLN A 233 -9.84 -3.92 -21.22
C GLN A 233 -10.33 -2.88 -20.20
N PRO A 234 -11.44 -3.10 -19.46
CA PRO A 234 -11.93 -2.09 -18.51
C PRO A 234 -10.97 -1.87 -17.34
N ILE A 235 -10.28 -2.91 -16.86
CA ILE A 235 -9.30 -2.80 -15.77
C ILE A 235 -8.10 -1.99 -16.23
N THR A 236 -7.56 -2.31 -17.42
CA THR A 236 -6.39 -1.62 -17.97
C THR A 236 -6.70 -0.16 -18.20
N LEU A 237 -7.87 0.17 -18.77
CA LEU A 237 -8.28 1.55 -18.98
C LEU A 237 -8.39 2.30 -17.64
N TYR A 238 -9.03 1.69 -16.63
CA TYR A 238 -9.18 2.30 -15.32
C TYR A 238 -7.83 2.52 -14.61
N ALA A 239 -6.94 1.53 -14.66
CA ALA A 239 -5.61 1.61 -14.10
C ALA A 239 -4.77 2.73 -14.76
N VAL A 240 -4.83 2.83 -16.09
CA VAL A 240 -4.13 3.88 -16.85
C VAL A 240 -4.68 5.26 -16.50
N VAL A 241 -6.00 5.45 -16.49
CA VAL A 241 -6.62 6.73 -16.14
C VAL A 241 -6.25 7.13 -14.71
N THR A 242 -6.35 6.20 -13.76
CA THR A 242 -5.98 6.43 -12.36
C THR A 242 -4.50 6.79 -12.23
N PHE A 243 -3.62 6.11 -12.97
CA PHE A 243 -2.19 6.40 -13.01
C PHE A 243 -1.92 7.80 -13.58
N CYS A 244 -2.57 8.18 -14.69
CA CYS A 244 -2.43 9.50 -15.28
C CYS A 244 -2.86 10.61 -14.31
N ILE A 245 -4.02 10.45 -13.65
CA ILE A 245 -4.50 11.41 -12.65
C ILE A 245 -3.52 11.50 -11.47
N ALA A 246 -3.08 10.36 -10.95
CA ALA A 246 -2.10 10.30 -9.88
C ALA A 246 -0.80 11.04 -10.26
N TRP A 247 -0.30 10.79 -11.46
CA TRP A 247 0.90 11.39 -11.99
C TRP A 247 0.78 12.91 -12.13
N VAL A 248 -0.33 13.39 -12.68
CA VAL A 248 -0.63 14.82 -12.80
C VAL A 248 -0.67 15.47 -11.42
N LEU A 249 -1.37 14.87 -10.45
CA LEU A 249 -1.44 15.39 -9.08
C LEU A 249 -0.08 15.42 -8.40
N ILE A 250 0.75 14.40 -8.58
CA ILE A 250 2.10 14.33 -7.99
C ILE A 250 3.05 15.32 -8.67
N ARG A 251 2.97 15.52 -9.99
CA ARG A 251 3.84 16.47 -10.72
C ARG A 251 3.44 17.92 -10.53
N ALA A 252 2.14 18.21 -10.47
CA ALA A 252 1.62 19.55 -10.24
C ALA A 252 1.86 20.03 -8.81
N THR A 253 2.15 19.12 -7.87
CA THR A 253 2.40 19.45 -6.47
C THR A 253 3.87 19.26 -6.11
N LYS A 254 4.49 20.25 -5.44
CA LYS A 254 5.85 20.08 -4.95
C LYS A 254 5.85 19.00 -3.85
N PRO A 255 6.81 18.06 -3.84
CA PRO A 255 6.95 17.14 -2.72
C PRO A 255 7.14 17.97 -1.45
N PRO A 256 6.49 17.59 -0.33
CA PRO A 256 6.59 18.36 0.90
C PRO A 256 8.05 18.53 1.28
N LYS A 257 8.52 19.78 1.36
CA LYS A 257 9.91 20.07 1.76
C LYS A 257 10.14 19.46 3.13
N VAL A 258 11.26 18.74 3.28
CA VAL A 258 11.66 18.16 4.58
C VAL A 258 11.85 19.26 5.64
N ASN A 259 12.03 20.52 5.21
CA ASN A 259 12.16 21.72 6.04
C ASN A 259 10.84 22.43 6.39
N ASP A 260 9.68 22.07 5.85
CA ASP A 260 8.39 22.64 6.29
C ASP A 260 7.89 21.93 7.56
N ARG A 261 8.78 21.69 8.52
CA ARG A 261 8.36 21.77 9.91
C ARG A 261 7.98 23.24 10.08
N GLU A 262 6.75 23.48 10.50
CA GLU A 262 6.36 24.74 11.12
C GLU A 262 7.57 25.27 11.90
N PRO A 263 8.02 26.52 11.67
CA PRO A 263 9.01 27.11 12.55
C PRO A 263 8.42 26.93 13.93
N TRP A 264 9.07 26.08 14.73
CA TRP A 264 8.77 26.03 16.13
C TRP A 264 8.98 27.48 16.55
N SER A 265 7.89 28.15 16.91
CA SER A 265 7.95 29.30 17.78
C SER A 265 8.87 28.85 18.91
N ILE A 266 10.11 29.30 18.86
CA ILE A 266 11.05 29.20 19.96
C ILE A 266 10.29 29.90 21.08
N PRO A 267 9.82 29.17 22.12
CA PRO A 267 9.36 29.86 23.31
C PRO A 267 10.63 30.47 23.89
N ASP A 268 10.69 31.80 23.84
CA ASP A 268 11.55 32.65 24.66
C ASP A 268 13.06 32.38 24.59
N VAL A 269 13.69 32.86 23.52
CA VAL A 269 15.10 33.32 23.59
C VAL A 269 15.18 34.86 23.56
N SER A 270 14.04 35.55 23.39
CA SER A 270 13.97 37.02 23.48
C SER A 270 13.76 37.56 24.91
N ALA A 271 13.37 36.73 25.88
CA ALA A 271 13.19 37.18 27.27
C ALA A 271 14.51 37.21 28.06
N ASP A 272 15.45 36.31 27.77
CA ASP A 272 16.74 36.24 28.48
C ASP A 272 17.80 37.22 27.93
N ALA A 273 17.64 37.68 26.69
CA ALA A 273 18.54 38.66 26.09
C ALA A 273 18.34 40.07 26.68
N ASP A 274 17.11 40.43 27.05
CA ASP A 274 16.81 41.70 27.73
C ASP A 274 17.09 41.65 29.25
N ALA A 275 17.03 40.47 29.88
CA ALA A 275 17.41 40.30 31.27
C ALA A 275 18.93 40.47 31.49
N ARG A 276 19.77 39.87 30.63
CA ARG A 276 21.24 40.03 30.71
C ARG A 276 21.74 41.42 30.36
N ARG A 277 20.94 42.23 29.63
CA ARG A 277 21.31 43.61 29.30
C ARG A 277 21.06 44.59 30.44
N ARG A 278 20.26 44.23 31.44
CA ARG A 278 19.99 45.08 32.62
C ARG A 278 20.93 44.82 33.81
N GLU A 279 21.67 43.71 33.83
CA GLU A 279 22.61 43.39 34.92
C GLU A 279 24.05 43.88 34.69
N THR A 280 24.34 44.58 33.59
CA THR A 280 25.69 45.11 33.28
C THR A 280 25.80 46.63 33.37
N THR A 281 24.79 47.30 33.92
CA THR A 281 24.85 48.73 34.28
C THR A 281 24.29 48.94 35.69
N SER A 282 25.08 48.57 36.70
CA SER A 282 24.99 49.13 38.05
C SER A 282 26.37 49.07 38.71
#